data_AF-A0A7S1VCJ0-F1
#
_entry.id   AF-A0A7S1VCJ0-F1
#
_cell.length_a   1.000
_cell.length_b   1.000
_cell.length_c   1.000
_cell.angle_alpha   90.00
_cell.angle_beta   90.00
_cell.angle_gamma   90.00
#
_symmetry.space_group_name_H-M   'P 1'
#
loop_
_entity.id
_entity.type
_entity.pdbx_description
1 polymer ?
#
loop_
_entity_poly.entity_id
_entity_poly.type
_entity_poly.pdbx_seq_one_letter_code
_entity_poly.pdbx_strand_id
1 'polypeptide(L)'
;YLSFDFAMKQSIFMTNGPLVNETLDAFDEWISLIDVILPPYWKIHDPIKAIATNWEEVTKSEDNLVQVMEKFRPPKKSWSDSCKKGDDTMGYTCGLWQLFHIVSVGTVEWNLQSSSEGQRFSTHEVGEVLRNYIARFFACEECRANFLTAYDTCSHDRCNRLTHDVDLDKSSDWKQLPLWLWETHNDVNVRLAKERAEREGKKLTEEDDLLVQWPSRQACPMCWKDDGGWDEEAIWKYLRMEYWPDDSSTRTFRTEVLASMRGEAVGLDDGDDQYTTGSTMSYVLSLACVVVVLVFGVAYLQKQLTLQRTGRHKKYDLVA
;
A
#
# COMPACT_ATOMS: atom_id res chain seq x y z
N TYR A 1 5.64 13.01 -3.46
CA TYR A 1 6.75 12.66 -4.37
C TYR A 1 8.11 13.14 -3.85
N LEU A 2 8.37 13.08 -2.53
CA LEU A 2 9.64 13.57 -1.96
C LEU A 2 10.85 12.70 -2.38
N SER A 3 10.67 11.38 -2.47
CA SER A 3 11.69 10.46 -2.98
C SER A 3 12.05 10.73 -4.44
N PHE A 4 11.07 11.00 -5.29
CA PHE A 4 11.29 11.41 -6.68
C PHE A 4 12.11 12.71 -6.77
N ASP A 5 11.71 13.76 -6.04
CA ASP A 5 12.46 15.03 -6.01
C ASP A 5 13.91 14.84 -5.55
N PHE A 6 14.10 14.06 -4.48
CA PHE A 6 15.44 13.71 -4.00
C PHE A 6 16.26 13.00 -5.07
N ALA A 7 15.68 11.98 -5.72
CA ALA A 7 16.39 11.21 -6.75
C ALA A 7 16.82 12.09 -7.92
N MET A 8 15.93 12.95 -8.44
CA MET A 8 16.26 13.85 -9.55
C MET A 8 17.40 14.80 -9.20
N LYS A 9 17.50 15.21 -7.94
CA LYS A 9 18.52 16.17 -7.49
C LYS A 9 19.84 15.55 -7.06
N GLN A 10 19.87 14.26 -6.72
CA GLN A 10 21.01 13.67 -6.02
C GLN A 10 21.48 12.32 -6.59
N SER A 11 20.65 11.65 -7.39
CA SER A 11 20.85 10.25 -7.76
C SER A 11 20.94 10.01 -9.27
N ILE A 12 20.45 10.93 -10.11
CA ILE A 12 20.47 10.75 -11.57
C ILE A 12 21.88 10.94 -12.13
N PHE A 13 22.62 11.95 -11.66
CA PHE A 13 23.99 12.22 -12.09
C PHE A 13 24.99 11.58 -11.12
N MET A 14 25.22 10.28 -11.28
CA MET A 14 26.19 9.53 -10.46
C MET A 14 27.66 9.85 -10.77
N THR A 15 27.93 10.49 -11.91
CA THR A 15 29.25 10.92 -12.36
C THR A 15 29.16 12.31 -12.99
N ASN A 16 30.27 13.07 -12.95
CA ASN A 16 30.34 14.37 -13.62
C ASN A 16 30.22 14.21 -15.15
N GLY A 17 29.26 14.92 -15.75
CA GLY A 17 29.08 14.97 -17.19
C GLY A 17 27.63 14.71 -17.62
N PRO A 18 27.35 14.72 -18.93
CA PRO A 18 26.04 14.42 -19.46
C PRO A 18 25.67 12.94 -19.27
N LEU A 19 24.36 12.65 -19.21
CA LEU A 19 23.85 11.30 -19.35
C LEU A 19 24.07 10.83 -20.79
N VAL A 20 24.59 9.62 -20.94
CA VAL A 20 24.91 9.01 -22.24
C VAL A 20 24.61 7.52 -22.24
N ASN A 21 24.33 6.96 -23.42
CA ASN A 21 24.10 5.53 -23.64
C ASN A 21 23.10 4.97 -22.60
N GLU A 22 23.49 3.89 -21.91
CA GLU A 22 22.67 3.18 -20.93
C GLU A 22 22.12 4.05 -19.79
N THR A 23 22.80 5.15 -19.42
CA THR A 23 22.28 6.08 -18.40
C THR A 23 21.20 7.01 -18.97
N LEU A 24 21.34 7.41 -20.24
CA LEU A 24 20.31 8.19 -20.91
C LEU A 24 19.07 7.34 -21.14
N ASP A 25 19.26 6.11 -21.63
CA ASP A 25 18.19 5.16 -21.92
C ASP A 25 17.41 4.80 -20.64
N ALA A 26 18.10 4.42 -19.56
CA ALA A 26 17.45 4.09 -18.30
C ALA A 26 16.68 5.28 -17.69
N PHE A 27 17.15 6.52 -17.91
CA PHE A 27 16.44 7.70 -17.44
C PHE A 27 15.20 7.99 -18.28
N ASP A 28 15.29 7.84 -19.60
CA ASP A 28 14.18 8.04 -20.53
C ASP A 28 13.07 7.03 -20.30
N GLU A 29 13.43 5.74 -20.21
CA GLU A 29 12.52 4.64 -19.92
C GLU A 29 11.80 4.89 -18.59
N TRP A 30 12.53 5.27 -17.54
CA TRP A 30 11.95 5.55 -16.23
C TRP A 30 10.97 6.72 -16.26
N ILE A 31 11.36 7.85 -16.84
CA ILE A 31 10.51 9.06 -16.92
C ILE A 31 9.27 8.82 -17.77
N SER A 32 9.43 8.15 -18.92
CA SER A 32 8.32 7.80 -19.82
C SER A 32 7.33 6.85 -19.16
N LEU A 33 7.82 5.83 -18.46
CA LEU A 33 6.99 4.87 -17.75
C LEU A 33 6.13 5.55 -16.68
N ILE A 34 6.74 6.38 -15.81
CA ILE A 34 6.02 7.00 -14.71
C ILE A 34 5.09 8.14 -15.14
N ASP A 35 5.31 8.77 -16.30
CA ASP A 35 4.35 9.75 -16.85
C ASP A 35 3.03 9.08 -17.26
N VAL A 36 3.11 7.82 -17.69
CA VAL A 36 1.94 7.06 -18.16
C VAL A 36 1.24 6.33 -17.00
N ILE A 37 2.01 5.64 -16.15
CA ILE A 37 1.47 4.67 -15.20
C ILE A 37 0.93 5.31 -13.91
N LEU A 38 1.43 6.47 -13.51
CA LEU A 38 1.02 7.09 -12.25
C LEU A 38 -0.42 7.66 -12.34
N PRO A 39 -1.14 7.77 -11.20
CA PRO A 39 -2.47 8.35 -11.20
C PRO A 39 -2.47 9.78 -11.76
N PRO A 40 -3.31 10.10 -12.76
CA PRO A 40 -3.14 11.30 -13.61
C PRO A 40 -3.30 12.64 -12.87
N TYR A 41 -3.95 12.63 -11.70
CA TYR A 41 -4.18 13.83 -10.88
C TYR A 41 -3.08 14.06 -9.83
N TRP A 42 -2.07 13.20 -9.75
CA TRP A 42 -0.97 13.38 -8.83
C TRP A 42 -0.04 14.51 -9.27
N LYS A 43 0.37 15.34 -8.31
CA LYS A 43 1.26 16.49 -8.55
C LYS A 43 2.67 16.14 -9.03
N ILE A 44 3.03 14.86 -9.04
CA ILE A 44 4.31 14.38 -9.57
C ILE A 44 4.41 14.51 -11.10
N HIS A 45 3.28 14.55 -11.82
CA HIS A 45 3.29 14.76 -13.27
C HIS A 45 3.85 16.13 -13.68
N ASP A 46 3.71 17.15 -12.83
CA ASP A 46 4.19 18.51 -13.14
C ASP A 46 5.73 18.51 -13.38
N PRO A 47 6.58 18.00 -12.46
CA PRO A 47 8.01 17.89 -12.73
C PRO A 47 8.37 16.84 -13.79
N ILE A 48 7.66 15.71 -13.89
CA ILE A 48 7.91 14.69 -14.93
C ILE A 48 7.79 15.31 -16.32
N LYS A 49 6.70 16.04 -16.59
CA LYS A 49 6.47 16.73 -17.86
C LYS A 49 7.48 17.84 -18.11
N ALA A 50 7.91 18.53 -17.06
CA ALA A 50 8.96 19.54 -17.16
C ALA A 50 10.31 18.94 -17.57
N ILE A 51 10.67 17.77 -17.02
CA ILE A 51 11.86 17.01 -17.43
C ILE A 51 11.73 16.62 -18.91
N ALA A 52 10.64 15.97 -19.29
CA ALA A 52 10.41 15.54 -20.67
C ALA A 52 10.43 16.70 -21.68
N THR A 53 9.86 17.85 -21.32
CA THR A 53 9.85 19.06 -22.19
C THR A 53 11.25 19.68 -22.34
N ASN A 54 12.10 19.56 -21.33
CA ASN A 54 13.45 20.15 -21.32
C ASN A 54 14.54 19.08 -21.51
N TRP A 55 14.20 17.94 -22.13
CA TRP A 55 15.03 16.72 -22.17
C TRP A 55 16.48 16.96 -22.58
N GLU A 56 16.70 17.69 -23.68
CA GLU A 56 18.05 17.98 -24.19
C GLU A 56 18.91 18.77 -23.21
N GLU A 57 18.31 19.62 -22.37
CA GLU A 57 19.05 20.41 -21.38
C GLU A 57 19.25 19.65 -20.07
N VAL A 58 18.21 18.98 -19.57
CA VAL A 58 18.27 18.26 -18.29
C VAL A 58 19.22 17.07 -18.32
N THR A 59 19.48 16.49 -19.49
CA THR A 59 20.41 15.36 -19.67
C THR A 59 21.88 15.80 -19.78
N LYS A 60 22.16 17.10 -19.94
CA LYS A 60 23.53 17.62 -20.09
C LYS A 60 24.29 17.75 -18.77
N SER A 61 23.59 18.06 -17.67
CA SER A 61 24.22 18.25 -16.35
C SER A 61 23.23 18.16 -15.20
N GLU A 62 23.76 17.84 -14.02
CA GLU A 62 23.02 17.87 -12.75
C GLU A 62 22.41 19.23 -12.48
N ASP A 63 23.17 20.32 -12.66
CA ASP A 63 22.70 21.68 -12.44
C ASP A 63 21.45 22.02 -13.28
N ASN A 64 21.39 21.57 -14.53
CA ASN A 64 20.25 21.80 -15.40
C ASN A 64 19.01 21.07 -14.89
N LEU A 65 19.15 19.80 -14.51
CA LEU A 65 18.06 19.01 -13.94
C LEU A 65 17.58 19.61 -12.61
N VAL A 66 18.49 19.99 -11.72
CA VAL A 66 18.17 20.63 -10.44
C VAL A 66 17.42 21.95 -10.67
N GLN A 67 17.85 22.79 -11.61
CA GLN A 67 17.16 24.05 -11.93
C GLN A 67 15.72 23.85 -12.40
N VAL A 68 15.43 22.77 -13.13
CA VAL A 68 14.05 22.40 -13.48
C VAL A 68 13.29 21.97 -12.24
N MET A 69 13.86 21.08 -11.42
CA MET A 69 13.22 20.54 -10.21
C MET A 69 12.95 21.58 -9.13
N GLU A 70 13.76 22.63 -9.02
CA GLU A 70 13.56 23.72 -8.06
C GLU A 70 12.23 24.47 -8.24
N LYS A 71 11.63 24.40 -9.44
CA LYS A 71 10.31 24.98 -9.72
C LYS A 71 9.15 24.13 -9.19
N PHE A 72 9.41 22.86 -8.86
CA PHE A 72 8.39 21.85 -8.54
C PHE A 72 8.67 21.16 -7.21
N ARG A 73 8.96 21.94 -6.17
CA ARG A 73 9.27 21.40 -4.84
C ARG A 73 8.07 20.64 -4.25
N PRO A 74 8.28 19.44 -3.67
CA PRO A 74 7.22 18.71 -2.99
C PRO A 74 6.56 19.54 -1.88
N PRO A 75 5.24 19.42 -1.69
CA PRO A 75 4.53 20.12 -0.62
C PRO A 75 4.97 19.63 0.77
N LYS A 76 5.30 18.34 0.90
CA LYS A 76 5.78 17.72 2.14
C LYS A 76 7.31 17.65 2.10
N LYS A 77 7.97 18.25 3.08
CA LYS A 77 9.45 18.41 3.12
C LYS A 77 10.17 17.43 4.05
N SER A 78 9.42 16.58 4.75
CA SER A 78 9.96 15.62 5.70
C SER A 78 9.50 14.21 5.38
N TRP A 79 10.41 13.25 5.54
CA TRP A 79 10.09 11.83 5.54
C TRP A 79 9.11 11.50 6.68
N SER A 80 8.31 10.45 6.53
CA SER A 80 7.46 9.95 7.61
C SER A 80 8.31 9.34 8.73
N ASP A 81 7.79 9.33 9.95
CA ASP A 81 8.47 8.72 11.09
C ASP A 81 8.77 7.22 10.84
N SER A 82 7.87 6.53 10.14
CA SER A 82 8.06 5.13 9.72
C SER A 82 9.26 4.94 8.79
N CYS A 83 9.50 5.89 7.89
CA CYS A 83 10.63 5.84 6.96
C CYS A 83 11.94 6.31 7.61
N LYS A 84 11.87 7.23 8.59
CA LYS A 84 13.04 7.74 9.32
C LYS A 84 13.57 6.75 10.35
N LYS A 85 12.69 5.99 11.02
CA LYS A 85 13.05 5.09 12.12
C LYS A 85 13.93 5.76 13.20
N GLY A 86 13.70 7.06 13.46
CA GLY A 86 14.47 7.87 14.41
C GLY A 86 15.74 8.52 13.86
N ASP A 87 16.04 8.37 12.58
CA ASP A 87 17.18 8.99 11.89
C ASP A 87 16.69 9.88 10.72
N ASP A 88 16.93 11.18 10.82
CA ASP A 88 16.52 12.17 9.80
C ASP A 88 17.32 12.07 8.50
N THR A 89 18.46 11.35 8.50
CA THR A 89 19.24 11.05 7.29
C THR A 89 18.66 9.88 6.49
N MET A 90 17.76 9.10 7.11
CA MET A 90 17.04 8.02 6.45
C MET A 90 15.76 8.54 5.76
N GLY A 91 15.17 7.68 4.94
CA GLY A 91 13.82 7.86 4.40
C GLY A 91 13.74 7.94 2.89
N TYR A 92 14.81 8.34 2.21
CA TYR A 92 14.87 8.31 0.74
C TYR A 92 14.61 6.90 0.20
N THR A 93 15.38 5.90 0.65
CA THR A 93 15.23 4.50 0.21
C THR A 93 13.83 3.95 0.50
N CYS A 94 13.25 4.28 1.66
CA CYS A 94 11.87 3.91 1.99
C CYS A 94 10.87 4.49 0.97
N GLY A 95 10.97 5.79 0.69
CA GLY A 95 10.10 6.43 -0.30
C GLY A 95 10.37 6.00 -1.75
N LEU A 96 11.58 5.51 -2.05
CA LEU A 96 11.92 4.94 -3.36
C LEU A 96 11.25 3.58 -3.55
N TRP A 97 11.33 2.70 -2.54
CA TRP A 97 10.58 1.44 -2.55
C TRP A 97 9.07 1.65 -2.68
N GLN A 98 8.52 2.64 -1.97
CA GLN A 98 7.11 3.02 -2.14
C GLN A 98 6.79 3.42 -3.58
N LEU A 99 7.67 4.19 -4.23
CA LEU A 99 7.48 4.57 -5.64
C LEU A 99 7.53 3.35 -6.57
N PHE A 100 8.44 2.40 -6.35
CA PHE A 100 8.47 1.15 -7.12
C PHE A 100 7.20 0.32 -6.94
N HIS A 101 6.69 0.20 -5.71
CA HIS A 101 5.41 -0.47 -5.45
C HIS A 101 4.25 0.23 -6.13
N ILE A 102 4.17 1.56 -6.06
CA ILE A 102 3.16 2.35 -6.79
C ILE A 102 3.22 2.08 -8.29
N VAL A 103 4.42 2.10 -8.89
CA VAL A 103 4.60 1.82 -10.32
C VAL A 103 4.12 0.40 -10.65
N SER A 104 4.50 -0.61 -9.87
CA SER A 104 4.08 -2.00 -10.11
C SER A 104 2.57 -2.21 -10.04
N VAL A 105 1.89 -1.56 -9.08
CA VAL A 105 0.42 -1.59 -8.96
C VAL A 105 -0.22 -0.79 -10.10
N GLY A 106 0.34 0.37 -10.43
CA GLY A 106 -0.12 1.19 -11.54
C GLY A 106 -0.05 0.49 -12.89
N THR A 107 0.94 -0.38 -13.11
CA THR A 107 1.01 -1.20 -14.34
C THR A 107 -0.24 -2.04 -14.52
N VAL A 108 -0.71 -2.69 -13.45
CA VAL A 108 -1.94 -3.49 -13.48
C VAL A 108 -3.14 -2.60 -13.79
N GLU A 109 -3.24 -1.46 -13.12
CA GLU A 109 -4.35 -0.51 -13.27
C GLU A 109 -4.41 0.12 -14.66
N TRP A 110 -3.26 0.47 -15.22
CA TRP A 110 -3.12 0.98 -16.57
C TRP A 110 -3.56 -0.08 -17.59
N ASN A 111 -3.07 -1.32 -17.45
CA ASN A 111 -3.41 -2.39 -18.37
C ASN A 111 -4.90 -2.75 -18.34
N LEU A 112 -5.52 -2.72 -17.16
CA LEU A 112 -6.97 -2.92 -16.97
C LEU A 112 -7.82 -1.85 -17.66
N GLN A 113 -7.33 -0.61 -17.77
CA GLN A 113 -8.04 0.50 -18.40
C GLN A 113 -7.70 0.66 -19.89
N SER A 114 -6.60 0.06 -20.35
CA SER A 114 -6.10 0.19 -21.72
C SER A 114 -6.97 -0.58 -22.71
N SER A 115 -7.50 0.15 -23.68
CA SER A 115 -8.42 -0.36 -24.70
C SER A 115 -7.73 -1.14 -25.82
N SER A 116 -6.41 -1.02 -25.99
CA SER A 116 -5.64 -1.73 -27.03
C SER A 116 -4.42 -2.42 -26.44
N GLU A 117 -4.11 -3.61 -26.96
CA GLU A 117 -2.95 -4.41 -26.56
C GLU A 117 -1.63 -3.63 -26.71
N GLY A 118 -1.48 -2.84 -27.78
CA GLY A 118 -0.28 -2.05 -28.04
C GLY A 118 -0.05 -0.87 -27.09
N GLN A 119 -0.96 -0.63 -26.14
CA GLN A 119 -0.79 0.36 -25.06
C GLN A 119 -0.46 -0.29 -23.71
N ARG A 120 -0.55 -1.62 -23.61
CA ARG A 120 -0.32 -2.36 -22.36
C ARG A 120 1.16 -2.66 -22.19
N PHE A 121 1.63 -2.61 -20.95
CA PHE A 121 3.00 -2.97 -20.61
C PHE A 121 3.09 -4.43 -20.17
N SER A 122 4.09 -5.16 -20.65
CA SER A 122 4.38 -6.48 -20.08
C SER A 122 5.01 -6.37 -18.69
N THR A 123 4.87 -7.39 -17.85
CA THR A 123 5.52 -7.41 -16.53
C THR A 123 7.04 -7.44 -16.63
N HIS A 124 7.57 -8.09 -17.68
CA HIS A 124 8.99 -8.07 -18.00
C HIS A 124 9.49 -6.66 -18.33
N GLU A 125 8.81 -5.95 -19.22
CA GLU A 125 9.20 -4.59 -19.64
C GLU A 125 9.31 -3.64 -18.45
N VAL A 126 8.29 -3.60 -17.59
CA VAL A 126 8.34 -2.75 -16.38
C VAL A 126 9.40 -3.26 -15.39
N GLY A 127 9.58 -4.57 -15.27
CA GLY A 127 10.65 -5.17 -14.47
C GLY A 127 12.05 -4.73 -14.91
N GLU A 128 12.31 -4.70 -16.22
CA GLU A 128 13.58 -4.21 -16.78
C GLU A 128 13.78 -2.73 -16.52
N VAL A 129 12.74 -1.89 -16.68
CA VAL A 129 12.84 -0.45 -16.37
C VAL A 129 13.22 -0.24 -14.90
N LEU A 130 12.60 -0.96 -13.97
CA LEU A 130 12.96 -0.91 -12.54
C LEU A 130 14.41 -1.35 -12.30
N ARG A 131 14.80 -2.49 -12.90
CA ARG A 131 16.16 -3.03 -12.81
C ARG A 131 17.19 -2.04 -13.33
N ASN A 132 16.97 -1.47 -14.51
CA ASN A 132 17.88 -0.53 -15.16
C ASN A 132 17.99 0.77 -14.36
N TYR A 133 16.87 1.30 -13.87
CA TYR A 133 16.88 2.46 -12.98
C TYR A 133 17.76 2.20 -11.74
N ILE A 134 17.58 1.06 -11.07
CA ILE A 134 18.38 0.69 -9.89
C ILE A 134 19.85 0.51 -10.26
N ALA A 135 20.15 -0.15 -11.39
CA ALA A 135 21.50 -0.38 -11.86
C ALA A 135 22.28 0.94 -12.07
N ARG A 136 21.60 1.99 -12.53
CA ARG A 136 22.27 3.25 -12.90
C ARG A 136 22.22 4.31 -11.81
N PHE A 137 21.13 4.41 -11.07
CA PHE A 137 20.86 5.58 -10.22
C PHE A 137 20.74 5.28 -8.73
N PHE A 138 20.80 4.01 -8.31
CA PHE A 138 20.73 3.70 -6.89
C PHE A 138 22.11 3.79 -6.22
N ALA A 139 22.27 4.77 -5.33
CA ALA A 139 23.57 5.13 -4.76
C ALA A 139 24.18 4.08 -3.82
N CYS A 140 23.37 3.30 -3.11
CA CYS A 140 23.90 2.24 -2.24
C CYS A 140 24.42 1.08 -3.09
N GLU A 141 25.75 0.98 -3.25
CA GLU A 141 26.39 0.00 -4.13
C GLU A 141 26.05 -1.45 -3.75
N GLU A 142 26.11 -1.79 -2.47
CA GLU A 142 25.77 -3.11 -1.95
C GLU A 142 24.28 -3.42 -2.14
N CYS A 143 23.40 -2.45 -1.82
CA CYS A 143 21.96 -2.61 -2.02
C CYS A 143 21.62 -2.85 -3.49
N ARG A 144 22.27 -2.10 -4.39
CA ARG A 144 22.15 -2.24 -5.84
C ARG A 144 22.64 -3.62 -6.30
N ALA A 145 23.83 -4.05 -5.88
CA ALA A 145 24.38 -5.36 -6.23
C ALA A 145 23.47 -6.51 -5.77
N ASN A 146 22.92 -6.42 -4.56
CA ASN A 146 21.97 -7.40 -4.03
C ASN A 146 20.69 -7.48 -4.87
N PHE A 147 20.11 -6.32 -5.24
CA PHE A 147 18.90 -6.29 -6.07
C PHE A 147 19.15 -6.86 -7.47
N LEU A 148 20.23 -6.43 -8.14
CA LEU A 148 20.56 -6.91 -9.49
C LEU A 148 20.85 -8.40 -9.50
N THR A 149 21.57 -8.90 -8.48
CA THR A 149 21.79 -10.34 -8.33
C THR A 149 20.47 -11.09 -8.22
N ALA A 150 19.59 -10.68 -7.30
CA ALA A 150 18.28 -11.31 -7.12
C ALA A 150 17.45 -11.30 -8.42
N TYR A 151 17.47 -10.19 -9.16
CA TYR A 151 16.78 -10.09 -10.44
C TYR A 151 17.39 -11.05 -11.49
N ASP A 152 18.70 -10.96 -11.72
CA ASP A 152 19.40 -11.65 -12.80
C ASP A 152 19.47 -13.17 -12.57
N THR A 153 19.49 -13.61 -11.31
CA THR A 153 19.46 -15.04 -10.94
C THR A 153 18.05 -15.59 -10.74
N CYS A 154 17.02 -14.82 -11.11
CA CYS A 154 15.62 -15.24 -11.07
C CYS A 154 15.10 -15.62 -9.68
N SER A 155 15.53 -14.90 -8.65
CA SER A 155 14.96 -15.04 -7.30
C SER A 155 13.45 -14.78 -7.31
N HIS A 156 12.73 -15.48 -6.43
CA HIS A 156 11.26 -15.41 -6.32
C HIS A 156 10.55 -15.74 -7.65
N ASP A 157 11.12 -16.68 -8.41
CA ASP A 157 10.59 -17.15 -9.69
C ASP A 157 10.43 -16.04 -10.76
N ARG A 158 11.23 -14.97 -10.66
CA ARG A 158 11.16 -13.80 -11.57
C ARG A 158 11.12 -14.19 -13.05
N CYS A 159 11.95 -15.14 -13.47
CA CYS A 159 12.04 -15.60 -14.85
C CYS A 159 10.69 -16.08 -15.43
N ASN A 160 9.86 -16.72 -14.62
CA ASN A 160 8.56 -17.27 -15.04
C ASN A 160 7.40 -16.32 -14.71
N ARG A 161 7.56 -15.47 -13.70
CA ARG A 161 6.56 -14.45 -13.30
C ARG A 161 6.59 -13.21 -14.19
N LEU A 162 7.77 -12.75 -14.58
CA LEU A 162 7.99 -11.54 -15.38
C LEU A 162 8.40 -11.92 -16.80
N THR A 163 7.41 -12.22 -17.64
CA THR A 163 7.59 -12.70 -19.02
C THR A 163 7.20 -11.63 -20.03
N HIS A 164 7.70 -11.79 -21.26
CA HIS A 164 7.19 -11.05 -22.42
C HIS A 164 5.87 -11.64 -22.92
N ASP A 165 5.72 -12.96 -22.79
CA ASP A 165 4.58 -13.75 -23.25
C ASP A 165 3.42 -13.69 -22.24
N VAL A 166 3.07 -12.48 -21.81
CA VAL A 166 1.88 -12.27 -20.99
C VAL A 166 0.68 -12.36 -21.90
N ASP A 167 -0.30 -13.19 -21.54
CA ASP A 167 -1.63 -13.06 -22.11
C ASP A 167 -2.19 -11.73 -21.63
N LEU A 168 -2.07 -10.69 -22.47
CA LEU A 168 -2.47 -9.33 -22.14
C LEU A 168 -4.00 -9.20 -21.95
N ASP A 169 -4.77 -10.28 -21.96
CA ASP A 169 -6.17 -10.26 -21.54
C ASP A 169 -6.38 -10.90 -20.16
N LYS A 170 -5.33 -11.49 -19.57
CA LYS A 170 -5.37 -12.07 -18.22
C LYS A 170 -4.80 -11.14 -17.18
N SER A 171 -5.72 -10.49 -16.44
CA SER A 171 -5.37 -9.63 -15.31
C SER A 171 -4.51 -10.31 -14.24
N SER A 172 -4.57 -11.64 -14.10
CA SER A 172 -3.73 -12.42 -13.18
C SER A 172 -2.24 -12.29 -13.46
N ASP A 173 -1.87 -12.16 -14.74
CA ASP A 173 -0.48 -12.20 -15.15
C ASP A 173 0.19 -10.85 -14.85
N TRP A 174 -0.55 -9.74 -14.96
CA TRP A 174 -0.06 -8.41 -14.56
C TRP A 174 0.21 -8.30 -13.06
N LYS A 175 -0.60 -8.98 -12.23
CA LYS A 175 -0.42 -9.00 -10.77
C LYS A 175 0.90 -9.63 -10.36
N GLN A 176 1.56 -10.40 -11.22
CA GLN A 176 2.83 -11.05 -10.90
C GLN A 176 3.97 -10.05 -10.66
N LEU A 177 3.95 -8.87 -11.29
CA LEU A 177 4.95 -7.83 -11.03
C LEU A 177 4.89 -7.27 -9.61
N PRO A 178 3.75 -6.72 -9.12
CA PRO A 178 3.65 -6.25 -7.75
C PRO A 178 3.88 -7.36 -6.72
N LEU A 179 3.43 -8.59 -6.98
CA LEU A 179 3.68 -9.73 -6.10
C LEU A 179 5.18 -10.09 -6.02
N TRP A 180 5.87 -10.20 -7.16
CA TRP A 180 7.30 -10.46 -7.18
C TRP A 180 8.11 -9.36 -6.46
N LEU A 181 7.76 -8.10 -6.69
CA LEU A 181 8.44 -6.97 -6.05
C LEU A 181 8.20 -6.97 -4.53
N TRP A 182 7.00 -7.35 -4.10
CA TRP A 182 6.64 -7.52 -2.69
C TRP A 182 7.43 -8.64 -2.01
N GLU A 183 7.50 -9.84 -2.63
CA GLU A 183 8.31 -10.95 -2.10
C GLU A 183 9.79 -10.56 -2.01
N THR A 184 10.32 -9.94 -3.07
CA THR A 184 11.71 -9.45 -3.10
C THR A 184 11.96 -8.44 -1.99
N HIS A 185 11.05 -7.50 -1.74
CA HIS A 185 11.21 -6.52 -0.66
C HIS A 185 11.13 -7.19 0.74
N ASN A 186 10.33 -8.23 0.90
CA ASN A 186 10.27 -9.02 2.12
C ASN A 186 11.55 -9.82 2.38
N ASP A 187 12.18 -10.39 1.34
CA ASP A 187 13.50 -11.01 1.47
C ASP A 187 14.57 -9.98 1.91
N VAL A 188 14.52 -8.76 1.35
CA VAL A 188 15.36 -7.65 1.81
C VAL A 188 15.11 -7.33 3.29
N ASN A 189 13.86 -7.33 3.76
CA ASN A 189 13.55 -7.08 5.18
C ASN A 189 14.20 -8.14 6.09
N VAL A 190 14.10 -9.41 5.72
CA VAL A 190 14.72 -10.53 6.44
C VAL A 190 16.24 -10.40 6.45
N ARG A 191 16.86 -10.15 5.29
CA ARG A 191 18.31 -9.98 5.18
C ARG A 191 18.80 -8.84 6.06
N LEU A 192 18.18 -7.67 6.00
CA LEU A 192 18.55 -6.51 6.81
C LEU A 192 18.35 -6.75 8.31
N ALA A 193 17.35 -7.55 8.70
CA ALA A 193 17.16 -7.96 10.08
C ALA A 193 18.31 -8.86 10.55
N LYS A 194 18.71 -9.84 9.74
CA LYS A 194 19.85 -10.74 10.01
C LYS A 194 21.16 -9.97 10.14
N GLU A 195 21.48 -9.11 9.18
CA GLU A 195 22.68 -8.27 9.23
C GLU A 195 22.71 -7.36 10.48
N ARG A 196 21.54 -6.81 10.88
CA ARG A 196 21.43 -6.03 12.11
C ARG A 196 21.72 -6.88 13.34
N ALA A 197 21.11 -8.06 13.42
CA ALA A 197 21.30 -8.97 14.54
C ALA A 197 22.76 -9.39 14.67
N GLU A 198 23.43 -9.71 13.56
CA GLU A 198 24.85 -10.05 13.52
C GLU A 198 25.72 -8.90 14.06
N ARG A 199 25.48 -7.66 13.61
CA ARG A 199 26.18 -6.47 14.13
C ARG A 199 25.96 -6.25 15.64
N GLU A 200 24.79 -6.63 16.14
CA GLU A 200 24.42 -6.54 17.57
C GLU A 200 24.83 -7.78 18.39
N GLY A 201 25.46 -8.79 17.77
CA GLY A 201 25.82 -10.04 18.43
C GLY A 201 24.63 -10.89 18.87
N LYS A 202 23.45 -10.68 18.25
CA LYS A 202 22.21 -11.42 18.50
C LYS A 202 22.04 -12.54 17.48
N LYS A 203 21.37 -13.62 17.89
CA LYS A 203 20.91 -14.67 16.98
C LYS A 203 19.41 -14.50 16.78
N LEU A 204 18.97 -14.44 15.53
CA LEU A 204 17.55 -14.47 15.19
C LEU A 204 17.02 -15.90 15.17
N THR A 205 15.75 -16.02 15.52
CA THR A 205 14.94 -17.22 15.40
C THR A 205 14.09 -17.17 14.13
N GLU A 206 13.46 -18.29 13.76
CA GLU A 206 12.48 -18.30 12.66
C GLU A 206 11.26 -17.41 12.95
N GLU A 207 10.92 -17.20 14.22
CA GLU A 207 9.86 -16.27 14.63
C GLU A 207 10.25 -14.82 14.30
N ASP A 208 11.51 -14.45 14.50
CA ASP A 208 12.01 -13.12 14.16
C ASP A 208 11.94 -12.86 12.64
N ASP A 209 12.21 -13.88 11.81
CA ASP A 209 12.08 -13.79 10.35
C ASP A 209 10.62 -13.53 9.95
N LEU A 210 9.64 -14.09 10.67
CA LEU A 210 8.21 -13.84 10.43
C LEU A 210 7.76 -12.45 10.89
N LEU A 211 8.34 -11.92 11.97
CA LEU A 211 7.99 -10.60 12.51
C LEU A 211 8.40 -9.45 11.58
N VAL A 212 9.40 -9.66 10.72
CA VAL A 212 9.86 -8.64 9.76
C VAL A 212 9.17 -8.74 8.39
N GLN A 213 8.33 -9.75 8.18
CA GLN A 213 7.50 -9.86 6.98
C GLN A 213 6.39 -8.82 6.98
N TRP A 214 6.13 -8.26 5.81
CA TRP A 214 5.05 -7.30 5.57
C TRP A 214 4.03 -7.89 4.58
N PRO A 215 2.71 -7.74 4.81
CA PRO A 215 2.11 -7.30 6.05
C PRO A 215 2.27 -8.35 7.16
N SER A 216 2.35 -7.90 8.42
CA SER A 216 2.31 -8.82 9.54
C SER A 216 0.96 -9.55 9.62
N ARG A 217 0.93 -10.72 10.26
CA ARG A 217 -0.32 -11.47 10.52
C ARG A 217 -1.38 -10.64 11.24
N GLN A 218 -0.95 -9.69 12.08
CA GLN A 218 -1.86 -8.79 12.78
C GLN A 218 -2.41 -7.69 11.88
N ALA A 219 -1.60 -7.20 10.93
CA ALA A 219 -2.00 -6.12 10.02
C ALA A 219 -2.91 -6.61 8.88
N CYS A 220 -2.78 -7.88 8.47
CA CYS A 220 -3.68 -8.51 7.50
C CYS A 220 -3.76 -10.02 7.76
N PRO A 221 -4.64 -10.51 8.65
CA PRO A 221 -4.70 -11.95 8.93
C PRO A 221 -5.09 -12.77 7.71
N MET A 222 -6.03 -12.26 6.90
CA MET A 222 -6.48 -12.91 5.65
C MET A 222 -5.41 -12.97 4.54
N CYS A 223 -4.31 -12.22 4.66
CA CYS A 223 -3.18 -12.32 3.73
C CYS A 223 -2.35 -13.60 3.94
N TRP A 224 -2.56 -14.29 5.05
CA TRP A 224 -1.82 -15.49 5.43
C TRP A 224 -2.72 -16.72 5.38
N LYS A 225 -2.17 -17.81 4.87
CA LYS A 225 -2.76 -19.15 4.93
C LYS A 225 -2.45 -19.82 6.26
N ASP A 226 -3.23 -20.86 6.59
CA ASP A 226 -3.06 -21.64 7.82
C ASP A 226 -1.71 -22.37 7.88
N ASP A 227 -1.16 -22.75 6.73
CA ASP A 227 0.19 -23.35 6.61
C ASP A 227 1.33 -22.34 6.74
N GLY A 228 0.98 -21.05 6.89
CA GLY A 228 1.92 -19.94 6.96
C GLY A 228 2.45 -19.44 5.63
N GLY A 229 1.97 -19.99 4.51
CA GLY A 229 2.11 -19.37 3.21
C GLY A 229 1.21 -18.12 3.06
N TRP A 230 1.25 -17.53 1.88
CA TRP A 230 0.53 -16.30 1.56
C TRP A 230 -0.68 -16.57 0.67
N ASP A 231 -1.75 -15.82 0.89
CA ASP A 231 -2.84 -15.69 -0.06
C ASP A 231 -2.52 -14.56 -1.04
N GLU A 232 -2.10 -14.92 -2.26
CA GLU A 232 -1.64 -13.94 -3.26
C GLU A 232 -2.73 -12.93 -3.67
N GLU A 233 -4.00 -13.35 -3.69
CA GLU A 233 -5.09 -12.43 -4.06
C GLU A 233 -5.35 -11.43 -2.94
N ALA A 234 -5.33 -11.87 -1.68
CA ALA A 234 -5.41 -10.96 -0.54
C ALA A 234 -4.19 -10.02 -0.46
N ILE A 235 -2.98 -10.51 -0.76
CA ILE A 235 -1.78 -9.68 -0.85
C ILE A 235 -1.90 -8.65 -1.97
N TRP A 236 -2.35 -9.04 -3.16
CA TRP A 236 -2.60 -8.11 -4.26
C TRP A 236 -3.56 -6.98 -3.83
N LYS A 237 -4.70 -7.34 -3.22
CA LYS A 237 -5.66 -6.36 -2.71
C LYS A 237 -5.05 -5.45 -1.63
N TYR A 238 -4.18 -5.99 -0.78
CA TYR A 238 -3.46 -5.23 0.24
C TYR A 238 -2.44 -4.25 -0.37
N LEU A 239 -1.66 -4.68 -1.37
CA LEU A 239 -0.75 -3.82 -2.12
C LEU A 239 -1.51 -2.69 -2.81
N ARG A 240 -2.63 -3.00 -3.47
CA ARG A 240 -3.48 -2.00 -4.10
C ARG A 240 -4.07 -1.01 -3.08
N MET A 241 -4.53 -1.50 -1.93
CA MET A 241 -5.04 -0.66 -0.84
C MET A 241 -3.99 0.30 -0.27
N GLU A 242 -2.73 -0.12 -0.22
CA GLU A 242 -1.62 0.69 0.32
C GLU A 242 -1.06 1.69 -0.71
N TYR A 243 -0.92 1.27 -1.97
CA TYR A 243 -0.15 2.00 -2.98
C TYR A 243 -0.98 2.64 -4.10
N TRP A 244 -2.29 2.36 -4.17
CA TRP A 244 -3.17 2.96 -5.15
C TRP A 244 -4.21 3.88 -4.50
N PRO A 245 -4.75 4.87 -5.24
CA PRO A 245 -5.80 5.71 -4.70
C PRO A 245 -7.06 4.95 -4.28
N ASP A 246 -7.69 5.45 -3.21
CA ASP A 246 -8.87 4.84 -2.60
C ASP A 246 -10.10 4.89 -3.53
N ASP A 247 -10.78 3.76 -3.64
CA ASP A 247 -11.99 3.54 -4.42
C ASP A 247 -12.94 2.59 -3.67
N SER A 248 -14.03 2.14 -4.31
CA SER A 248 -14.97 1.22 -3.66
C SER A 248 -14.31 -0.11 -3.27
N SER A 249 -13.48 -0.69 -4.13
CA SER A 249 -12.87 -1.99 -3.90
C SER A 249 -11.88 -1.99 -2.73
N THR A 250 -11.04 -0.95 -2.63
CA THR A 250 -10.08 -0.79 -1.54
C THR A 250 -10.77 -0.49 -0.21
N ARG A 251 -11.89 0.25 -0.21
CA ARG A 251 -12.72 0.45 0.99
C ARG A 251 -13.39 -0.84 1.47
N THR A 252 -13.91 -1.65 0.54
CA THR A 252 -14.48 -2.95 0.86
C THR A 252 -13.41 -3.85 1.47
N PHE A 253 -12.27 -4.00 0.80
CA PHE A 253 -11.17 -4.84 1.30
C PHE A 253 -10.64 -4.36 2.67
N ARG A 254 -10.52 -3.05 2.90
CA ARG A 254 -10.17 -2.50 4.22
C ARG A 254 -11.15 -2.93 5.30
N THR A 255 -12.44 -2.98 4.98
CA THR A 255 -13.49 -3.44 5.89
C THR A 255 -13.36 -4.93 6.18
N GLU A 256 -13.06 -5.74 5.16
CA GLU A 256 -12.78 -7.18 5.30
C GLU A 256 -11.56 -7.44 6.19
N VAL A 257 -10.47 -6.69 6.01
CA VAL A 257 -9.27 -6.76 6.86
C VAL A 257 -9.62 -6.43 8.31
N LEU A 258 -10.37 -5.36 8.56
CA LEU A 258 -10.79 -4.97 9.91
C LEU A 258 -11.71 -6.00 10.57
N ALA A 259 -12.60 -6.64 9.81
CA ALA A 259 -13.43 -7.74 10.29
C ALA A 259 -12.58 -8.98 10.62
N SER A 260 -11.64 -9.34 9.74
CA SER A 260 -10.68 -10.43 9.93
C SER A 260 -9.83 -10.22 11.19
N MET A 261 -9.33 -9.00 11.43
CA MET A 261 -8.61 -8.63 12.65
C MET A 261 -9.44 -8.79 13.94
N ARG A 262 -10.77 -8.63 13.84
CA ARG A 262 -11.70 -8.82 14.97
C ARG A 262 -12.15 -10.27 15.15
N GLY A 263 -11.74 -11.19 14.28
CA GLY A 263 -12.21 -12.57 14.28
C GLY A 263 -13.68 -12.71 13.88
N GLU A 264 -14.24 -11.73 13.18
CA GLU A 264 -15.60 -11.78 12.62
C GLU A 264 -15.54 -12.52 11.29
N ALA A 265 -16.44 -13.51 11.09
CA ALA A 265 -16.58 -14.15 9.79
C ALA A 265 -17.06 -13.10 8.77
N VAL A 266 -16.25 -12.83 7.75
CA VAL A 266 -16.60 -11.96 6.63
C VAL A 266 -17.68 -12.66 5.81
N GLY A 267 -18.93 -12.21 5.97
CA GLY A 267 -20.00 -12.61 5.06
C GLY A 267 -19.74 -11.99 3.70
N LEU A 268 -19.40 -12.81 2.71
CA LEU A 268 -19.44 -12.44 1.31
C LEU A 268 -20.91 -12.20 0.95
N ASP A 269 -21.31 -10.93 0.86
CA ASP A 269 -22.57 -10.56 0.24
C ASP A 269 -22.34 -10.54 -1.28
N ASP A 270 -22.36 -11.73 -1.88
CA ASP A 270 -22.52 -11.85 -3.33
C ASP A 270 -24.00 -11.65 -3.63
N GLY A 271 -24.31 -10.60 -4.37
CA GLY A 271 -25.66 -10.27 -4.77
C GLY A 271 -26.28 -11.40 -5.58
N ASP A 272 -27.23 -12.11 -4.96
CA ASP A 272 -28.29 -12.81 -5.67
C ASP A 272 -29.62 -12.51 -4.96
N ASP A 273 -30.54 -11.91 -5.72
CA ASP A 273 -31.91 -11.68 -5.32
C ASP A 273 -32.60 -13.05 -5.17
N GLN A 274 -32.61 -13.61 -3.96
CA GLN A 274 -33.62 -14.62 -3.62
C GLN A 274 -34.02 -14.65 -2.15
N TYR A 275 -35.32 -14.39 -1.99
CA TYR A 275 -36.19 -14.54 -0.83
C TYR A 275 -35.79 -15.58 0.24
N THR A 276 -35.65 -15.07 1.48
CA THR A 276 -36.12 -15.66 2.75
C THR A 276 -35.44 -16.93 3.30
N THR A 277 -34.80 -16.81 4.47
CA THR A 277 -35.33 -17.30 5.77
C THR A 277 -34.38 -16.89 6.92
N GLY A 278 -34.69 -15.79 7.60
CA GLY A 278 -33.88 -15.31 8.72
C GLY A 278 -34.56 -14.20 9.52
N SER A 279 -35.84 -14.37 9.85
CA SER A 279 -36.62 -13.26 10.45
C SER A 279 -37.63 -13.66 11.53
N THR A 280 -37.37 -14.70 12.31
CA THR A 280 -38.23 -15.01 13.47
C THR A 280 -37.57 -14.75 14.82
N MET A 281 -36.23 -14.72 14.92
CA MET A 281 -35.56 -14.59 16.24
C MET A 281 -35.24 -13.15 16.67
N SER A 282 -35.03 -12.22 15.72
CA SER A 282 -34.70 -10.82 16.02
C SER A 282 -35.92 -9.98 16.45
N TYR A 283 -37.09 -10.22 15.84
CA TYR A 283 -38.32 -9.49 16.18
C TYR A 283 -38.87 -9.84 17.56
N VAL A 284 -38.68 -11.07 18.04
CA VAL A 284 -39.16 -11.50 19.37
C VAL A 284 -38.37 -10.81 20.49
N LEU A 285 -37.06 -10.62 20.29
CA LEU A 285 -36.21 -9.91 21.26
C LEU A 285 -36.51 -8.41 21.32
N SER A 286 -36.81 -7.76 20.17
CA SER A 286 -37.13 -6.33 20.16
C SER A 286 -38.51 -6.01 20.76
N LEU A 287 -39.52 -6.84 20.48
CA LEU A 287 -40.86 -6.71 21.07
C LEU A 287 -40.85 -6.94 22.59
N ALA A 288 -40.08 -7.90 23.08
CA ALA A 288 -39.95 -8.15 24.51
C ALA A 288 -39.36 -6.93 25.25
N CYS A 289 -38.32 -6.31 24.70
CA CYS A 289 -37.71 -5.11 25.27
C CYS A 289 -38.67 -3.91 25.32
N VAL A 290 -39.46 -3.69 24.25
CA VAL A 290 -40.44 -2.60 24.21
C VAL A 290 -41.56 -2.82 25.24
N VAL A 291 -42.07 -4.04 25.37
CA VAL A 291 -43.10 -4.37 26.38
C VAL A 291 -42.57 -4.16 27.80
N VAL A 292 -41.33 -4.57 28.08
CA VAL A 292 -40.70 -4.36 29.39
C VAL A 292 -40.59 -2.86 29.72
N VAL A 293 -40.10 -2.05 28.78
CA VAL A 293 -39.97 -0.60 28.97
C VAL A 293 -41.34 0.06 29.20
N LEU A 294 -42.37 -0.35 28.46
CA LEU A 294 -43.73 0.16 28.63
C LEU A 294 -44.33 -0.23 29.99
N VAL A 295 -44.15 -1.48 30.44
CA VAL A 295 -44.65 -1.94 31.75
C VAL A 295 -43.99 -1.17 32.89
N PHE A 296 -42.66 -1.01 32.85
CA PHE A 296 -41.95 -0.23 33.86
C PHE A 296 -42.28 1.26 33.81
N GLY A 297 -42.47 1.83 32.61
CA GLY A 297 -42.91 3.22 32.44
C GLY A 297 -44.30 3.49 33.00
N VAL A 298 -45.27 2.60 32.74
CA VAL A 298 -46.63 2.69 33.28
C VAL A 298 -46.63 2.50 34.80
N ALA A 299 -45.87 1.55 35.33
CA ALA A 299 -45.74 1.36 36.78
C ALA A 299 -45.12 2.60 37.47
N TYR A 300 -44.13 3.22 36.83
CA TYR A 300 -43.51 4.45 37.33
C TYR A 300 -44.49 5.64 37.32
N LEU A 301 -45.25 5.82 36.23
CA LEU A 301 -46.27 6.87 36.12
C LEU A 301 -47.41 6.65 37.11
N GLN A 302 -47.88 5.41 37.27
CA GLN A 302 -48.89 5.07 38.28
C GLN A 302 -48.36 5.37 39.69
N LYS A 303 -47.12 5.01 40.02
CA LYS A 303 -46.49 5.36 41.31
C LYS A 303 -46.43 6.88 41.52
N GLN A 304 -46.05 7.66 40.51
CA GLN A 304 -46.01 9.13 40.59
C GLN A 304 -47.41 9.73 40.78
N LEU A 305 -48.42 9.24 40.04
CA LEU A 305 -49.81 9.68 40.18
C LEU A 305 -50.40 9.29 41.55
N THR A 306 -50.08 8.11 42.08
CA THR A 306 -50.46 7.70 43.44
C THR A 306 -49.79 8.57 44.50
N LEU A 307 -48.51 8.90 44.32
CA LEU A 307 -47.80 9.81 45.22
C LEU A 307 -48.43 11.22 45.21
N GLN A 308 -48.78 11.77 44.04
CA GLN A 308 -49.45 13.07 43.91
C GLN A 308 -50.88 13.06 44.49
N ARG A 309 -51.65 11.97 44.32
CA ARG A 309 -53.01 11.84 44.87
C ARG A 309 -53.05 11.64 46.38
N THR A 310 -52.06 10.97 46.96
CA THR A 310 -52.04 10.64 48.40
C THR A 310 -51.37 11.70 49.26
N GLY A 311 -50.73 12.72 48.66
CA GLY A 311 -50.11 13.83 49.38
C GLY A 311 -48.99 13.44 50.35
N ARG A 312 -48.44 12.21 50.23
CA ARG A 312 -47.48 11.63 51.20
C ARG A 312 -46.12 12.32 51.27
N HIS A 313 -45.82 13.28 50.40
CA HIS A 313 -44.61 14.11 50.49
C HIS A 313 -44.73 15.30 51.47
N LYS A 314 -45.92 15.57 52.05
CA LYS A 314 -46.12 16.68 53.00
C LYS A 314 -46.01 16.28 54.49
N LYS A 315 -45.32 15.20 54.84
CA LYS A 315 -45.26 14.70 56.23
C LYS A 315 -43.87 14.62 56.88
N TYR A 316 -42.86 15.28 56.32
CA TYR A 316 -41.53 15.37 56.95
C TYR A 316 -41.03 16.78 57.27
N ASP A 317 -41.83 17.81 57.03
CA ASP A 317 -41.59 19.14 57.60
C ASP A 317 -42.70 19.40 58.61
N LEU A 318 -42.40 19.18 59.90
CA LEU A 318 -43.07 19.67 61.12
C LEU A 318 -42.83 18.68 62.28
N VAL A 319 -41.65 18.70 62.91
CA VAL A 319 -41.43 18.71 64.37
C VAL A 319 -40.02 19.29 64.63
N ALA A 320 -39.98 20.17 65.63
CA ALA A 320 -38.89 20.98 66.21
C ALA A 320 -37.51 20.33 66.36
#